data_AF-A0A1A8UN86-F1
#
_entry.id   AF-A0A1A8UN86-F1
#
_cell.length_a   1.000
_cell.length_b   1.000
_cell.length_c   1.000
_cell.angle_alpha   90.00
_cell.angle_beta   90.00
_cell.angle_gamma   90.00
#
_symmetry.space_group_name_H-M   'P 1'
#
loop_
_entity.id
_entity.type
_entity.pdbx_description
1 polymer ?
#
loop_
_entity_poly.entity_id
_entity_poly.type
_entity_poly.pdbx_seq_one_letter_code
_entity_poly.pdbx_strand_id
1 'polypeptide(L)'
;MMQTSRQRKQQGLKTTGGLLVLLWTENGFSAQKLNCTVAAAGLWCAGADSQALYADLRTTLFTCIRACADPDPEELSAFTDLYGSLGLLLTFQVANTEDCTPKLQAHVEEFLQTFGLSNAEIKIHLKFKWGQQTLERDLRVKRKSRVAMGDQPPLTFDVTCSAQPPWAVKERWCHGGHPVRGGRLALSIPPPAMDQGMFGDLRVQFVTLLRPCVLQYPNLPTELTHIQVLVYSPSNVPVPAPFHFFSSLPAALDCQQLGLGRIHCSSYKDLVHSGVVFTVEQEHWDDPVHESAHVPVQQSLQLFLFLQHDDPFISEVTDFIAAEMLIEHHLEDILSNNRQAITAAVQTELCNCLKAQNRRKKRQETLKSAAAVILSSTISIVSSSSNTDFRNTCLNSMKVCDTHELSASLRESLWRTTAWKFLPKDRCYSA
;
A
#
# COMPACT_ATOMS: atom_id res chain seq x y z
N MET A 1 -13.96 54.75 22.41
CA MET A 1 -13.66 53.41 22.95
C MET A 1 -13.78 52.40 21.83
N MET A 2 -12.74 51.61 21.63
CA MET A 2 -12.48 50.76 20.47
C MET A 2 -13.51 49.63 20.31
N GLN A 3 -14.12 49.56 19.13
CA GLN A 3 -14.71 48.34 18.59
C GLN A 3 -13.56 47.44 18.10
N THR A 4 -13.37 46.29 18.72
CA THR A 4 -12.42 45.28 18.25
C THR A 4 -13.13 44.30 17.31
N SER A 5 -13.14 44.65 16.04
CA SER A 5 -13.40 43.73 14.93
C SER A 5 -12.30 42.66 14.92
N ARG A 6 -12.57 41.48 15.48
CA ARG A 6 -11.75 40.28 15.22
C ARG A 6 -12.08 39.78 13.82
N GLN A 7 -11.40 40.35 12.82
CA GLN A 7 -11.20 39.71 11.51
C GLN A 7 -10.55 38.34 11.76
N ARG A 8 -11.37 37.29 11.80
CA ARG A 8 -10.89 35.92 11.60
C ARG A 8 -10.38 35.88 10.16
N LYS A 9 -9.05 35.90 10.02
CA LYS A 9 -8.33 35.58 8.79
C LYS A 9 -9.00 34.36 8.17
N GLN A 10 -9.60 34.54 7.00
CA GLN A 10 -9.94 33.45 6.09
C GLN A 10 -8.65 32.67 5.83
N GLN A 11 -8.44 31.59 6.58
CA GLN A 11 -7.45 30.59 6.23
C GLN A 11 -7.89 30.03 4.87
N GLY A 12 -6.96 30.09 3.90
CA GLY A 12 -7.23 29.79 2.50
C GLY A 12 -8.03 28.52 2.31
N LEU A 13 -8.90 28.51 1.28
CA LEU A 13 -9.73 27.37 0.89
C LEU A 13 -8.92 26.08 1.00
N LYS A 14 -9.22 25.29 2.03
CA LYS A 14 -8.58 24.01 2.28
C LYS A 14 -9.05 23.08 1.18
N THR A 15 -8.18 22.79 0.22
CA THR A 15 -8.40 21.81 -0.86
C THR A 15 -8.49 20.35 -0.37
N THR A 16 -8.49 20.12 0.95
CA THR A 16 -8.45 18.79 1.54
C THR A 16 -9.82 18.39 2.07
N GLY A 17 -10.37 17.29 1.57
CA GLY A 17 -11.53 16.63 2.14
C GLY A 17 -11.23 15.95 3.47
N GLY A 18 -12.23 15.88 4.34
CA GLY A 18 -12.20 15.13 5.60
C GLY A 18 -13.22 14.00 5.60
N LEU A 19 -12.87 12.89 6.23
CA LEU A 19 -13.76 11.79 6.60
C LEU A 19 -13.64 11.57 8.12
N LEU A 20 -14.75 11.55 8.84
CA LEU A 20 -14.84 11.24 10.26
C LEU A 20 -15.59 9.93 10.43
N VAL A 21 -15.00 8.99 11.15
CA VAL A 21 -15.65 7.75 11.59
C VAL A 21 -15.59 7.72 13.12
N LEU A 22 -16.75 7.75 13.76
CA LEU A 22 -16.90 7.79 15.21
C LEU A 22 -17.71 6.59 15.68
N LEU A 23 -17.10 5.74 16.50
CA LEU A 23 -17.75 4.61 17.16
C LEU A 23 -17.93 4.95 18.64
N TRP A 24 -19.16 4.91 19.15
CA TRP A 24 -19.47 5.38 20.48
C TRP A 24 -20.60 4.59 21.17
N THR A 25 -20.62 4.58 22.50
CA THR A 25 -21.69 3.96 23.30
C THR A 25 -22.44 4.98 24.13
N GLU A 26 -23.76 4.86 24.24
CA GLU A 26 -24.54 5.68 25.16
C GLU A 26 -24.22 5.34 26.63
N ASN A 27 -24.14 6.37 27.48
CA ASN A 27 -23.94 6.19 28.91
C ASN A 27 -25.22 5.66 29.57
N GLY A 28 -25.37 4.34 29.68
CA GLY A 28 -26.51 3.70 30.35
C GLY A 28 -26.23 2.24 30.75
N PHE A 29 -26.70 1.84 31.94
CA PHE A 29 -26.39 0.57 32.62
C PHE A 29 -27.08 -0.69 32.04
N SER A 30 -27.65 -0.66 30.83
CA SER A 30 -28.30 -1.86 30.25
C SER A 30 -28.05 -1.98 28.75
N ALA A 31 -27.37 -3.08 28.38
CA ALA A 31 -26.97 -3.49 27.03
C ALA A 31 -26.17 -2.43 26.24
N GLN A 32 -24.85 -2.63 26.10
CA GLN A 32 -23.96 -1.73 25.34
C GLN A 32 -24.38 -1.66 23.86
N LYS A 33 -25.18 -0.67 23.51
CA LYS A 33 -25.51 -0.35 22.12
C LYS A 33 -24.34 0.44 21.52
N LEU A 34 -23.73 -0.11 20.48
CA LEU A 34 -22.66 0.56 19.75
C LEU A 34 -23.26 1.38 18.62
N ASN A 35 -22.99 2.67 18.64
CA ASN A 35 -23.39 3.62 17.63
C ASN A 35 -22.19 3.93 16.73
N CYS A 36 -22.45 4.10 15.44
CA CYS A 36 -21.46 4.49 14.44
C CYS A 36 -21.95 5.75 13.74
N THR A 37 -21.08 6.74 13.65
CA THR A 37 -21.30 7.96 12.87
C THR A 37 -20.21 8.06 11.80
N VAL A 38 -20.62 8.21 10.55
CA VAL A 38 -19.75 8.52 9.42
C VAL A 38 -20.12 9.90 8.89
N ALA A 39 -19.15 10.81 8.86
CA ALA A 39 -19.35 12.17 8.36
C ALA A 39 -18.28 12.53 7.33
N ALA A 40 -18.68 13.19 6.24
CA ALA A 40 -17.78 13.63 5.18
C ALA A 40 -17.93 15.14 4.94
N ALA A 41 -16.81 15.82 4.75
CA ALA A 41 -16.78 17.27 4.52
C ALA A 41 -15.70 17.68 3.51
N GLY A 42 -15.91 18.83 2.88
CA GLY A 42 -14.99 19.45 1.92
C GLY A 42 -15.35 19.19 0.46
N LEU A 43 -14.50 19.68 -0.46
CA LEU A 43 -14.79 19.77 -1.89
C LEU A 43 -14.98 18.42 -2.61
N TRP A 44 -14.47 17.33 -2.05
CA TRP A 44 -14.68 15.99 -2.61
C TRP A 44 -16.12 15.49 -2.49
N CYS A 45 -16.95 16.16 -1.67
CA CYS A 45 -18.38 15.90 -1.53
C CYS A 45 -19.24 16.90 -2.34
N ALA A 46 -18.64 17.76 -3.16
CA ALA A 46 -19.38 18.80 -3.88
C ALA A 46 -20.24 18.19 -5.01
N GLY A 47 -21.52 18.55 -5.07
CA GLY A 47 -22.46 18.10 -6.11
C GLY A 47 -23.36 16.93 -5.71
N ALA A 48 -23.17 16.35 -4.54
CA ALA A 48 -24.06 15.36 -3.96
C ALA A 48 -25.26 16.06 -3.29
N ASP A 49 -26.49 15.75 -3.71
CA ASP A 49 -27.69 16.15 -2.94
C ASP A 49 -27.79 15.24 -1.71
N SER A 50 -27.33 15.77 -0.58
CA SER A 50 -27.23 15.04 0.67
C SER A 50 -28.58 14.56 1.20
N GLN A 51 -29.69 15.23 0.87
CA GLN A 51 -31.01 14.84 1.34
C GLN A 51 -31.61 13.67 0.53
N ALA A 52 -31.46 13.71 -0.80
CA ALA A 52 -31.90 12.63 -1.68
C ALA A 52 -31.09 11.34 -1.42
N LEU A 53 -29.76 11.47 -1.35
CA LEU A 53 -28.86 10.36 -1.00
C LEU A 53 -29.20 9.76 0.37
N TYR A 54 -29.54 10.59 1.35
CA TYR A 54 -29.89 10.10 2.68
C TYR A 54 -31.19 9.28 2.67
N ALA A 55 -32.19 9.65 1.87
CA ALA A 55 -33.43 8.88 1.76
C ALA A 55 -33.18 7.50 1.13
N ASP A 56 -32.37 7.42 0.08
CA ASP A 56 -32.03 6.18 -0.64
C ASP A 56 -31.11 5.26 0.17
N LEU A 57 -30.11 5.85 0.84
CA LEU A 57 -29.27 5.12 1.79
C LEU A 57 -30.10 4.63 2.98
N ARG A 58 -31.11 5.40 3.40
CA ARG A 58 -31.96 5.03 4.52
C ARG A 58 -32.83 3.81 4.23
N THR A 59 -33.40 3.72 3.04
CA THR A 59 -34.23 2.59 2.63
C THR A 59 -33.39 1.32 2.42
N THR A 60 -32.16 1.47 1.92
CA THR A 60 -31.31 0.34 1.55
C THR A 60 -30.49 -0.21 2.73
N LEU A 61 -29.80 0.66 3.49
CA LEU A 61 -28.86 0.25 4.55
C LEU A 61 -29.52 -0.05 5.90
N PHE A 62 -30.68 0.55 6.20
CA PHE A 62 -31.35 0.38 7.50
C PHE A 62 -32.27 -0.86 7.58
N THR A 63 -32.25 -1.71 6.56
CA THR A 63 -32.79 -3.07 6.69
C THR A 63 -31.97 -3.92 7.66
N CYS A 64 -30.67 -3.64 7.79
CA CYS A 64 -29.74 -4.34 8.69
C CYS A 64 -29.30 -3.52 9.93
N ILE A 65 -29.68 -2.24 10.00
CA ILE A 65 -29.12 -1.27 10.95
C ILE A 65 -30.22 -0.33 11.46
N ARG A 66 -30.23 0.00 12.76
CA ARG A 66 -31.25 0.91 13.34
C ARG A 66 -30.76 2.36 13.37
N ALA A 67 -31.63 3.32 13.07
CA ALA A 67 -31.32 4.73 13.28
C ALA A 67 -31.09 5.03 14.77
N CYS A 68 -30.14 5.93 15.05
CA CYS A 68 -29.80 6.35 16.41
C CYS A 68 -29.72 7.88 16.49
N ALA A 69 -29.59 8.41 17.72
CA ALA A 69 -29.39 9.83 17.96
C ALA A 69 -28.07 10.31 17.36
N ASP A 70 -28.04 11.58 16.93
CA ASP A 70 -26.83 12.21 16.42
C ASP A 70 -25.73 12.25 17.49
N PRO A 71 -24.45 12.20 17.07
CA PRO A 71 -23.32 12.26 18.00
C PRO A 71 -23.22 13.65 18.65
N ASP A 72 -22.31 13.75 19.62
CA ASP A 72 -21.98 14.99 20.31
C ASP A 72 -21.77 16.18 19.33
N PRO A 73 -22.58 17.25 19.44
CA PRO A 73 -22.54 18.37 18.51
C PRO A 73 -21.20 19.12 18.51
N GLU A 74 -20.44 19.06 19.61
CA GLU A 74 -19.12 19.71 19.67
C GLU A 74 -18.11 19.05 18.72
N GLU A 75 -18.18 17.72 18.54
CA GLU A 75 -17.28 17.00 17.64
C GLU A 75 -17.57 17.26 16.17
N LEU A 76 -18.85 17.29 15.81
CA LEU A 76 -19.27 17.66 14.46
C LEU A 76 -18.90 19.11 14.17
N SER A 77 -19.08 20.02 15.13
CA SER A 77 -18.64 21.41 15.00
C SER A 77 -17.14 21.50 14.73
N ALA A 78 -16.29 20.83 15.52
CA ALA A 78 -14.85 20.83 15.33
C ALA A 78 -14.43 20.28 13.96
N PHE A 79 -15.09 19.22 13.48
CA PHE A 79 -14.84 18.65 12.15
C PHE A 79 -15.25 19.62 11.02
N THR A 80 -16.41 20.27 11.14
CA THR A 80 -16.86 21.27 10.16
C THR A 80 -16.01 22.54 10.15
N ASP A 81 -15.48 22.96 11.30
CA ASP A 81 -14.52 24.06 11.38
C ASP A 81 -13.22 23.74 10.62
N LEU A 82 -12.84 22.46 10.59
CA LEU A 82 -11.64 22.01 9.90
C LEU A 82 -11.82 21.88 8.38
N TYR A 83 -12.98 21.40 7.91
CA TYR A 83 -13.17 20.96 6.51
C TYR A 83 -14.29 21.68 5.75
N GLY A 84 -15.07 22.51 6.43
CA GLY A 84 -16.23 23.21 5.87
C GLY A 84 -17.54 22.46 6.11
N SER A 85 -18.56 22.77 5.31
CA SER A 85 -19.89 22.16 5.42
C SER A 85 -19.85 20.65 5.24
N LEU A 86 -20.67 19.94 6.02
CA LEU A 86 -20.90 18.51 5.85
C LEU A 86 -21.59 18.26 4.50
N GLY A 87 -21.01 17.36 3.71
CA GLY A 87 -21.67 16.79 2.53
C GLY A 87 -22.43 15.51 2.86
N LEU A 88 -22.03 14.79 3.92
CA LEU A 88 -22.68 13.56 4.38
C LEU A 88 -22.59 13.46 5.90
N LEU A 89 -23.68 13.00 6.53
CA LEU A 89 -23.72 12.57 7.92
C LEU A 89 -24.64 11.36 8.01
N LEU A 90 -24.10 10.22 8.44
CA LEU A 90 -24.85 8.98 8.65
C LEU A 90 -24.59 8.51 10.07
N THR A 91 -25.66 8.29 10.83
CA THR A 91 -25.58 7.78 12.20
C THR A 91 -26.51 6.60 12.38
N PHE A 92 -25.97 5.51 12.91
CA PHE A 92 -26.67 4.25 12.97
C PHE A 92 -26.15 3.33 14.07
N GLN A 93 -26.97 2.39 14.51
CA GLN A 93 -26.67 1.46 15.59
C GLN A 93 -26.24 0.10 15.02
N VAL A 94 -25.05 -0.37 15.41
CA VAL A 94 -24.49 -1.67 15.02
C VAL A 94 -25.14 -2.79 15.84
N ALA A 95 -25.65 -3.82 15.16
CA ALA A 95 -26.23 -4.99 15.82
C ALA A 95 -25.13 -5.97 16.29
N ASN A 96 -25.34 -6.61 17.46
CA ASN A 96 -24.44 -7.57 18.11
C ASN A 96 -23.08 -7.02 18.59
N THR A 97 -23.00 -6.69 19.89
CA THR A 97 -21.84 -6.05 20.51
C THR A 97 -21.21 -6.86 21.65
N GLU A 98 -21.74 -8.06 21.95
CA GLU A 98 -21.44 -8.74 23.23
C GLU A 98 -19.98 -9.22 23.39
N ASP A 99 -19.18 -9.35 22.33
CA ASP A 99 -17.78 -9.83 22.41
C ASP A 99 -16.78 -9.22 21.40
N CYS A 100 -17.13 -8.16 20.66
CA CYS A 100 -16.41 -7.76 19.43
C CYS A 100 -15.64 -6.44 19.46
N THR A 101 -15.61 -5.69 20.56
CA THR A 101 -15.10 -4.31 20.60
C THR A 101 -13.65 -4.13 20.10
N PRO A 102 -12.64 -4.90 20.56
CA PRO A 102 -11.26 -4.72 20.09
C PRO A 102 -11.03 -5.27 18.67
N LYS A 103 -11.75 -6.33 18.28
CA LYS A 103 -11.66 -6.90 16.93
C LYS A 103 -12.29 -5.96 15.90
N LEU A 104 -13.44 -5.40 16.21
CA LEU A 104 -14.11 -4.40 15.38
C LEU A 104 -13.25 -3.13 15.25
N GLN A 105 -12.65 -2.68 16.35
CA GLN A 105 -11.71 -1.56 16.32
C GLN A 105 -10.56 -1.82 15.33
N ALA A 106 -9.87 -2.96 15.46
CA ALA A 106 -8.78 -3.32 14.59
C ALA A 106 -9.22 -3.42 13.12
N HIS A 107 -10.40 -4.00 12.88
CA HIS A 107 -10.96 -4.14 11.54
C HIS A 107 -11.31 -2.80 10.89
N VAL A 108 -11.97 -1.89 11.62
CA VAL A 108 -12.30 -0.54 11.12
C VAL A 108 -11.01 0.26 10.89
N GLU A 109 -10.05 0.17 11.80
CA GLU A 109 -8.76 0.84 11.63
C GLU A 109 -8.02 0.32 10.39
N GLU A 110 -7.95 -0.99 10.19
CA GLU A 110 -7.32 -1.60 9.02
C GLU A 110 -8.04 -1.25 7.70
N PHE A 111 -9.37 -1.30 7.70
CA PHE A 111 -10.18 -0.89 6.56
C PHE A 111 -9.88 0.56 6.18
N LEU A 112 -9.88 1.49 7.14
CA LEU A 112 -9.61 2.91 6.89
C LEU A 112 -8.15 3.17 6.49
N GLN A 113 -7.20 2.42 7.06
CA GLN A 113 -5.80 2.46 6.61
C GLN A 113 -5.68 2.01 5.16
N THR A 114 -6.36 0.93 4.78
CA THR A 114 -6.36 0.41 3.40
C THR A 114 -7.05 1.40 2.46
N PHE A 115 -8.22 1.91 2.83
CA PHE A 115 -8.93 2.94 2.07
C PHE A 115 -8.06 4.18 1.83
N GLY A 116 -7.29 4.60 2.85
CA GLY A 116 -6.34 5.71 2.76
C GLY A 116 -5.17 5.48 1.79
N LEU A 117 -4.87 4.24 1.39
CA LEU A 117 -3.79 3.93 0.44
C LEU A 117 -4.08 4.43 -0.97
N SER A 118 -5.34 4.41 -1.43
CA SER A 118 -5.76 4.90 -2.76
C SER A 118 -6.56 6.21 -2.71
N ASN A 119 -6.96 6.64 -1.51
CA ASN A 119 -7.71 7.89 -1.25
C ASN A 119 -6.88 8.89 -0.43
N ALA A 120 -5.57 8.98 -0.69
CA ALA A 120 -4.65 9.74 0.15
C ALA A 120 -4.91 11.25 0.20
N GLU A 121 -5.78 11.80 -0.67
CA GLU A 121 -6.24 13.18 -0.61
C GLU A 121 -7.13 13.47 0.61
N ILE A 122 -7.87 12.45 1.06
CA ILE A 122 -8.81 12.53 2.18
C ILE A 122 -8.05 12.37 3.49
N LYS A 123 -8.33 13.25 4.46
CA LYS A 123 -7.84 13.09 5.84
C LYS A 123 -8.90 12.34 6.64
N ILE A 124 -8.51 11.21 7.22
CA ILE A 124 -9.44 10.34 7.95
C ILE A 124 -9.20 10.50 9.44
N HIS A 125 -10.27 10.82 10.16
CA HIS A 125 -10.32 10.91 11.61
C HIS A 125 -11.13 9.72 12.12
N LEU A 126 -10.48 8.83 12.87
CA LEU A 126 -11.12 7.68 13.51
C LEU A 126 -11.16 7.91 15.02
N LYS A 127 -12.34 7.84 15.60
CA LYS A 127 -12.56 8.04 17.04
C LYS A 127 -13.37 6.89 17.63
N PHE A 128 -12.94 6.44 18.80
CA PHE A 128 -13.67 5.48 19.62
C PHE A 128 -13.98 6.09 20.99
N LYS A 129 -15.25 6.07 21.39
CA LYS A 129 -15.73 6.59 22.68
C LYS A 129 -16.47 5.50 23.45
N TRP A 130 -15.87 5.03 24.54
CA TRP A 130 -16.49 4.05 25.45
C TRP A 130 -16.52 4.61 26.87
N GLY A 131 -17.71 5.04 27.30
CA GLY A 131 -17.89 5.72 28.59
C GLY A 131 -17.02 6.99 28.67
N GLN A 132 -16.04 7.00 29.58
CA GLN A 132 -15.10 8.12 29.75
C GLN A 132 -13.81 7.99 28.92
N GLN A 133 -13.58 6.85 28.27
CA GLN A 133 -12.38 6.63 27.46
C GLN A 133 -12.61 7.08 26.02
N THR A 134 -11.69 7.90 25.50
CA THR A 134 -11.67 8.30 24.09
C THR A 134 -10.32 7.92 23.48
N LEU A 135 -10.36 7.19 22.38
CA LEU A 135 -9.20 6.90 21.55
C LEU A 135 -9.36 7.58 20.20
N GLU A 136 -8.37 8.35 19.79
CA GLU A 136 -8.36 9.06 18.51
C GLU A 136 -7.17 8.63 17.65
N ARG A 137 -7.42 8.52 16.35
CA ARG A 137 -6.45 8.16 15.31
C ARG A 137 -6.65 9.07 14.10
N ASP A 138 -5.62 9.84 13.80
CA ASP A 138 -5.54 10.64 12.58
C ASP A 138 -4.74 9.89 11.52
N LEU A 139 -5.42 9.35 10.52
CA LEU A 139 -4.77 8.70 9.39
C LEU A 139 -4.43 9.78 8.36
N ARG A 140 -3.24 10.37 8.54
CA ARG A 140 -2.71 11.39 7.65
C ARG A 140 -1.53 10.89 6.85
N VAL A 141 -1.66 10.98 5.53
CA VAL A 141 -0.61 10.65 4.58
C VAL A 141 0.46 11.75 4.52
N LYS A 142 1.74 11.36 4.56
CA LYS A 142 2.89 12.28 4.44
C LYS A 142 3.25 12.57 2.99
N ARG A 143 3.29 11.55 2.13
CA ARG A 143 3.65 11.68 0.71
C ARG A 143 2.58 11.07 -0.17
N LYS A 144 2.19 11.83 -1.19
CA LYS A 144 1.12 11.46 -2.12
C LYS A 144 1.67 11.33 -3.54
N SER A 145 1.09 10.43 -4.33
CA SER A 145 1.38 10.32 -5.76
C SER A 145 0.09 10.14 -6.54
N ARG A 146 -0.10 10.97 -7.56
CA ARG A 146 -1.31 10.95 -8.40
C ARG A 146 -1.05 10.12 -9.65
N VAL A 147 -1.94 9.18 -9.94
CA VAL A 147 -1.85 8.25 -11.07
C VAL A 147 -3.05 8.47 -11.99
N ALA A 148 -2.78 8.78 -13.26
CA ALA A 148 -3.83 8.97 -14.26
C ALA A 148 -4.47 7.63 -14.66
N MET A 149 -5.79 7.53 -14.55
CA MET A 149 -6.56 6.29 -14.78
C MET A 149 -7.20 6.19 -16.17
N GLY A 150 -6.80 7.07 -17.11
CA GLY A 150 -7.37 7.10 -18.46
C GLY A 150 -8.67 7.88 -18.43
N ASP A 151 -9.78 7.22 -18.74
CA ASP A 151 -11.11 7.83 -18.80
C ASP A 151 -11.74 8.08 -17.42
N GLN A 152 -11.08 7.63 -16.36
CA GLN A 152 -11.53 7.78 -14.97
C GLN A 152 -10.73 8.88 -14.25
N PRO A 153 -11.30 9.49 -13.20
CA PRO A 153 -10.58 10.41 -12.35
C PRO A 153 -9.25 9.79 -11.87
N PRO A 154 -8.16 10.57 -11.83
CA PRO A 154 -6.89 10.08 -11.34
C PRO A 154 -6.97 9.72 -9.85
N LEU A 155 -6.36 8.60 -9.48
CA LEU A 155 -6.26 8.15 -8.09
C LEU A 155 -5.03 8.76 -7.42
N THR A 156 -5.13 9.02 -6.12
CA THR A 156 -4.03 9.59 -5.34
C THR A 156 -3.63 8.64 -4.22
N PHE A 157 -2.42 8.10 -4.33
CA PHE A 157 -1.91 7.05 -3.47
C PHE A 157 -1.08 7.57 -2.29
N ASP A 158 -1.16 6.87 -1.16
CA ASP A 158 -0.15 6.98 -0.11
C ASP A 158 1.11 6.24 -0.53
N VAL A 159 2.16 7.02 -0.79
CA VAL A 159 3.45 6.49 -1.19
C VAL A 159 4.49 6.63 -0.08
N THR A 160 4.08 6.97 1.14
CA THR A 160 4.97 7.12 2.29
C THR A 160 5.71 5.82 2.55
N CYS A 161 7.01 5.91 2.78
CA CYS A 161 7.83 4.77 3.19
C CYS A 161 8.50 5.07 4.53
N SER A 162 8.29 4.18 5.51
CA SER A 162 8.90 4.25 6.84
C SER A 162 10.25 3.51 6.92
N ALA A 163 10.66 2.81 5.85
CA ALA A 163 11.92 2.09 5.81
C ALA A 163 13.09 3.06 5.98
N GLN A 164 13.96 2.79 6.96
CA GLN A 164 15.15 3.59 7.18
C GLN A 164 16.18 3.30 6.09
N PRO A 165 16.81 4.34 5.50
CA PRO A 165 17.91 4.12 4.58
C PRO A 165 19.08 3.46 5.31
N PRO A 166 19.87 2.62 4.61
CA PRO A 166 21.18 2.21 5.11
C PRO A 166 22.02 3.43 5.52
N TRP A 167 22.82 3.29 6.57
CA TRP A 167 23.56 4.39 7.20
C TRP A 167 24.38 5.24 6.20
N ALA A 168 24.87 4.62 5.13
CA ALA A 168 25.68 5.26 4.09
C ALA A 168 24.92 6.21 3.14
N VAL A 169 23.58 6.35 3.26
CA VAL A 169 22.73 6.93 2.18
C VAL A 169 21.70 7.97 2.67
N LYS A 170 21.74 8.38 3.94
CA LYS A 170 20.65 9.13 4.59
C LYS A 170 20.12 10.34 3.81
N GLU A 171 20.97 11.07 3.08
CA GLU A 171 20.59 12.33 2.43
C GLU A 171 20.01 12.19 1.01
N ARG A 172 20.21 11.03 0.34
CA ARG A 172 19.86 10.85 -1.09
C ARG A 172 18.94 9.65 -1.32
N TRP A 173 18.18 9.27 -0.30
CA TRP A 173 17.23 8.17 -0.34
C TRP A 173 15.84 8.64 -0.80
N CYS A 174 15.14 7.80 -1.56
CA CYS A 174 13.76 8.06 -1.88
C CYS A 174 12.86 7.72 -0.69
N HIS A 175 12.23 8.72 -0.10
CA HIS A 175 11.37 8.55 1.08
C HIS A 175 9.93 8.11 0.75
N GLY A 176 9.70 7.69 -0.49
CA GLY A 176 8.41 7.16 -0.93
C GLY A 176 8.51 6.06 -1.97
N GLY A 177 7.37 5.63 -2.48
CA GLY A 177 7.26 4.73 -3.62
C GLY A 177 6.71 5.43 -4.87
N HIS A 178 6.78 4.75 -6.00
CA HIS A 178 6.24 5.26 -7.26
C HIS A 178 5.21 4.27 -7.78
N PRO A 179 3.90 4.54 -7.64
CA PRO A 179 2.89 3.68 -8.18
C PRO A 179 2.97 3.70 -9.71
N VAL A 180 2.86 2.52 -10.30
CA VAL A 180 2.92 2.32 -11.75
C VAL A 180 1.58 1.75 -12.18
N ARG A 181 0.89 2.48 -13.08
CA ARG A 181 -0.31 1.98 -13.73
C ARG A 181 0.04 0.83 -14.66
N GLY A 182 -0.60 -0.30 -14.46
CA GLY A 182 -0.47 -1.50 -15.27
C GLY A 182 -1.50 -1.57 -16.40
N GLY A 183 -1.65 -2.77 -16.96
CA GLY A 183 -2.68 -3.08 -17.94
C GLY A 183 -4.11 -2.98 -17.38
N ARG A 184 -5.08 -2.98 -18.30
CA ARG A 184 -6.51 -3.09 -18.01
C ARG A 184 -6.98 -4.43 -18.59
N LEU A 185 -7.78 -5.17 -17.83
CA LEU A 185 -8.31 -6.47 -18.24
C LEU A 185 -9.83 -6.44 -18.16
N ALA A 186 -10.51 -6.86 -19.22
CA ALA A 186 -11.95 -7.09 -19.20
C ALA A 186 -12.26 -8.40 -18.46
N LEU A 187 -13.30 -8.39 -17.64
CA LEU A 187 -13.74 -9.52 -16.84
C LEU A 187 -15.09 -10.01 -17.36
N SER A 188 -15.18 -11.30 -17.64
CA SER A 188 -16.43 -11.95 -18.01
C SER A 188 -17.28 -12.17 -16.76
N ILE A 189 -18.51 -11.68 -16.77
CA ILE A 189 -19.47 -11.86 -15.68
C ILE A 189 -19.98 -13.31 -15.70
N PRO A 190 -19.90 -14.07 -14.60
CA PRO A 190 -20.35 -15.46 -14.57
C PRO A 190 -21.89 -15.54 -14.63
N PRO A 191 -22.47 -16.61 -15.22
CA PRO A 191 -23.93 -16.74 -15.36
C PRO A 191 -24.73 -16.56 -14.04
N PRO A 192 -24.30 -17.11 -12.88
CA PRO A 192 -25.02 -16.89 -11.62
C PRO A 192 -25.13 -15.42 -11.19
N ALA A 193 -24.15 -14.59 -11.54
CA ALA A 193 -24.20 -13.16 -11.26
C ALA A 193 -25.14 -12.44 -12.24
N MET A 194 -25.14 -12.85 -13.52
CA MET A 194 -26.08 -12.33 -14.51
C MET A 194 -27.54 -12.65 -14.17
N ASP A 195 -27.80 -13.87 -13.69
CA ASP A 195 -29.13 -14.31 -13.27
C ASP A 195 -29.69 -13.49 -12.08
N GLN A 196 -28.80 -12.88 -11.29
CA GLN A 196 -29.14 -11.98 -10.19
C GLN A 196 -29.18 -10.50 -10.60
N GLY A 197 -29.07 -10.20 -11.89
CA GLY A 197 -29.22 -8.85 -12.43
C GLY A 197 -27.91 -8.08 -12.59
N MET A 198 -26.74 -8.72 -12.51
CA MET A 198 -25.47 -8.06 -12.80
C MET A 198 -25.25 -7.95 -14.32
N PHE A 199 -25.38 -6.73 -14.86
CA PHE A 199 -25.20 -6.42 -16.28
C PHE A 199 -24.05 -5.44 -16.50
N GLY A 200 -23.83 -5.05 -17.77
CA GLY A 200 -22.79 -4.10 -18.15
C GLY A 200 -21.40 -4.71 -18.31
N ASP A 201 -20.41 -3.82 -18.43
CA ASP A 201 -19.01 -4.16 -18.63
C ASP A 201 -18.24 -4.11 -17.30
N LEU A 202 -17.64 -5.25 -16.91
CA LEU A 202 -16.74 -5.31 -15.78
C LEU A 202 -15.28 -5.36 -16.24
N ARG A 203 -14.43 -4.55 -15.62
CA ARG A 203 -12.99 -4.47 -15.94
C ARG A 203 -12.18 -4.34 -14.66
N VAL A 204 -10.92 -4.74 -14.70
CA VAL A 204 -9.95 -4.50 -13.63
C VAL A 204 -8.77 -3.70 -14.17
N GLN A 205 -8.39 -2.65 -13.44
CA GLN A 205 -7.20 -1.86 -13.69
C GLN A 205 -6.16 -2.16 -12.61
N PHE A 206 -4.98 -2.62 -13.03
CA PHE A 206 -3.89 -2.93 -12.12
C PHE A 206 -3.05 -1.69 -11.82
N VAL A 207 -2.60 -1.56 -10.58
CA VAL A 207 -1.55 -0.62 -10.17
C VAL A 207 -0.57 -1.35 -9.27
N THR A 208 0.73 -1.14 -9.48
CA THR A 208 1.78 -1.74 -8.64
C THR A 208 2.56 -0.67 -7.90
N LEU A 209 2.98 -0.97 -6.67
CA LEU A 209 3.78 -0.08 -5.84
C LEU A 209 4.85 -0.87 -5.09
N LEU A 210 6.11 -0.74 -5.53
CA LEU A 210 7.27 -1.33 -4.86
C LEU A 210 7.90 -0.32 -3.89
N ARG A 211 8.04 -0.69 -2.62
CA ARG A 211 8.58 0.16 -1.54
C ARG A 211 9.65 -0.59 -0.73
N PRO A 212 10.70 0.08 -0.21
CA PRO A 212 11.13 1.43 -0.57
C PRO A 212 11.60 1.53 -2.02
N CYS A 213 11.57 2.74 -2.59
CA CYS A 213 12.18 3.00 -3.89
C CYS A 213 13.71 3.07 -3.77
N VAL A 214 14.41 2.22 -4.51
CA VAL A 214 15.89 2.22 -4.57
C VAL A 214 16.42 2.42 -6.00
N LEU A 215 15.62 3.02 -6.88
CA LEU A 215 16.00 3.22 -8.30
C LEU A 215 17.26 4.07 -8.48
N GLN A 216 17.62 4.87 -7.48
CA GLN A 216 18.83 5.68 -7.45
C GLN A 216 20.10 4.87 -7.16
N TYR A 217 19.97 3.63 -6.66
CA TYR A 217 21.09 2.77 -6.25
C TYR A 217 21.10 1.46 -7.07
N PRO A 218 21.63 1.48 -8.30
CA PRO A 218 21.62 0.33 -9.21
C PRO A 218 22.40 -0.90 -8.73
N ASN A 219 23.26 -0.75 -7.72
CA ASN A 219 24.09 -1.84 -7.22
C ASN A 219 23.69 -2.27 -5.80
N LEU A 220 22.66 -1.64 -5.21
CA LEU A 220 22.23 -1.94 -3.84
C LEU A 220 21.48 -3.27 -3.78
N PRO A 221 21.91 -4.22 -2.91
CA PRO A 221 21.21 -5.49 -2.71
C PRO A 221 19.82 -5.22 -2.16
N THR A 222 18.84 -5.88 -2.76
CA THR A 222 17.45 -5.83 -2.32
C THR A 222 16.84 -7.20 -2.37
N GLU A 223 15.87 -7.39 -1.51
CA GLU A 223 15.13 -8.61 -1.37
C GLU A 223 13.65 -8.28 -1.28
N LEU A 224 12.81 -9.03 -2.00
CA LEU A 224 11.37 -8.89 -1.88
C LEU A 224 10.91 -9.79 -0.74
N THR A 225 10.28 -9.21 0.28
CA THR A 225 9.79 -9.95 1.45
C THR A 225 8.37 -10.47 1.27
N HIS A 226 7.50 -9.59 0.77
CA HIS A 226 6.09 -9.89 0.61
C HIS A 226 5.45 -9.12 -0.54
N ILE A 227 4.36 -9.70 -1.04
CA ILE A 227 3.45 -9.12 -2.02
C ILE A 227 2.08 -9.02 -1.35
N GLN A 228 1.54 -7.82 -1.22
CA GLN A 228 0.19 -7.60 -0.71
C GLN A 228 -0.74 -7.28 -1.87
N VAL A 229 -1.80 -8.07 -2.02
CA VAL A 229 -2.86 -7.89 -3.03
C VAL A 229 -4.06 -7.22 -2.37
N LEU A 230 -4.50 -6.11 -2.94
CA LEU A 230 -5.63 -5.32 -2.47
C LEU A 230 -6.65 -5.18 -3.61
N VAL A 231 -7.92 -5.42 -3.32
CA VAL A 231 -9.01 -5.27 -4.29
C VAL A 231 -9.89 -4.11 -3.87
N TYR A 232 -10.27 -3.29 -4.84
CA TYR A 232 -11.11 -2.13 -4.66
C TYR A 232 -12.32 -2.24 -5.57
N SER A 233 -13.47 -1.86 -5.04
CA SER A 233 -14.72 -1.77 -5.78
C SER A 233 -14.69 -0.60 -6.80
N PRO A 234 -15.67 -0.52 -7.71
CA PRO A 234 -15.81 0.62 -8.63
C PRO A 234 -15.79 1.99 -7.95
N SER A 235 -16.28 2.09 -6.72
CA SER A 235 -16.25 3.29 -5.87
C SER A 235 -14.88 3.59 -5.21
N ASN A 236 -13.83 2.84 -5.54
CA ASN A 236 -12.52 2.94 -4.90
C ASN A 236 -12.56 2.69 -3.38
N VAL A 237 -13.42 1.75 -2.96
CA VAL A 237 -13.53 1.28 -1.58
C VAL A 237 -12.87 -0.11 -1.48
N PRO A 238 -12.01 -0.37 -0.48
CA PRO A 238 -11.47 -1.71 -0.27
C PRO A 238 -12.58 -2.72 -0.06
N VAL A 239 -12.51 -3.84 -0.77
CA VAL A 239 -13.44 -4.98 -0.58
C VAL A 239 -12.70 -6.16 0.03
N PRO A 240 -13.38 -7.03 0.78
CA PRO A 240 -12.80 -8.29 1.23
C PRO A 240 -12.21 -9.06 0.05
N ALA A 241 -10.91 -9.35 0.12
CA ALA A 241 -10.23 -9.98 -1.00
C ALA A 241 -10.70 -11.45 -1.16
N PRO A 242 -11.02 -11.90 -2.40
CA PRO A 242 -11.32 -13.29 -2.74
C PRO A 242 -10.26 -14.30 -2.29
N PHE A 243 -10.41 -14.80 -1.06
CA PHE A 243 -9.38 -15.59 -0.41
C PHE A 243 -9.11 -16.89 -1.17
N HIS A 244 -10.14 -17.56 -1.70
CA HIS A 244 -9.95 -18.86 -2.35
C HIS A 244 -9.20 -18.70 -3.68
N PHE A 245 -9.52 -17.67 -4.44
CA PHE A 245 -8.82 -17.33 -5.67
C PHE A 245 -7.35 -16.99 -5.37
N PHE A 246 -7.10 -16.03 -4.50
CA PHE A 246 -5.74 -15.53 -4.25
C PHE A 246 -4.87 -16.54 -3.49
N SER A 247 -5.43 -17.36 -2.60
CA SER A 247 -4.65 -18.42 -1.94
C SER A 247 -4.12 -19.47 -2.92
N SER A 248 -4.82 -19.70 -4.03
CA SER A 248 -4.39 -20.60 -5.11
C SER A 248 -3.46 -19.93 -6.14
N LEU A 249 -3.37 -18.60 -6.16
CA LEU A 249 -2.62 -17.85 -7.16
C LEU A 249 -1.11 -18.13 -7.15
N PRO A 250 -0.41 -18.23 -5.99
CA PRO A 250 1.03 -18.51 -5.97
C PRO A 250 1.43 -19.78 -6.71
N ALA A 251 0.60 -20.83 -6.66
CA ALA A 251 0.85 -22.09 -7.37
C ALA A 251 0.75 -21.97 -8.89
N ALA A 252 0.07 -20.93 -9.39
CA ALA A 252 -0.12 -20.67 -10.82
C ALA A 252 0.85 -19.62 -11.38
N LEU A 253 1.64 -18.95 -10.54
CA LEU A 253 2.63 -17.95 -10.95
C LEU A 253 3.97 -18.62 -11.28
N ASP A 254 4.60 -18.17 -12.37
CA ASP A 254 5.96 -18.59 -12.71
C ASP A 254 6.96 -17.76 -11.89
N CYS A 255 7.28 -18.27 -10.70
CA CYS A 255 8.20 -17.63 -9.77
C CYS A 255 9.63 -17.49 -10.35
N GLN A 256 10.05 -18.43 -11.20
CA GLN A 256 11.35 -18.39 -11.85
C GLN A 256 11.44 -17.21 -12.81
N GLN A 257 10.40 -16.99 -13.63
CA GLN A 257 10.31 -15.82 -14.51
C GLN A 257 10.26 -14.50 -13.72
N LEU A 258 9.65 -14.51 -12.53
CA LEU A 258 9.66 -13.37 -11.61
C LEU A 258 11.03 -13.12 -10.98
N GLY A 259 11.97 -14.06 -11.08
CA GLY A 259 13.28 -13.99 -10.41
C GLY A 259 13.18 -14.15 -8.90
N LEU A 260 12.10 -14.79 -8.44
CA LEU A 260 11.78 -15.02 -7.02
C LEU A 260 11.96 -16.51 -6.69
N GLY A 261 12.20 -16.78 -5.40
CA GLY A 261 12.04 -18.12 -4.85
C GLY A 261 10.57 -18.53 -4.80
N ARG A 262 10.23 -19.45 -3.90
CA ARG A 262 8.84 -19.87 -3.72
C ARG A 262 8.01 -18.75 -3.10
N ILE A 263 6.76 -18.63 -3.51
CA ILE A 263 5.81 -17.68 -2.92
C ILE A 263 4.74 -18.47 -2.18
N HIS A 264 4.40 -18.05 -0.97
CA HIS A 264 3.36 -18.68 -0.14
C HIS A 264 2.32 -17.68 0.29
N CYS A 265 1.07 -18.12 0.41
CA CYS A 265 0.03 -17.30 1.00
C CYS A 265 0.17 -17.31 2.52
N SER A 266 0.47 -16.16 3.12
CA SER A 266 0.66 -15.99 4.56
C SER A 266 -0.57 -15.45 5.29
N SER A 267 -1.57 -14.96 4.55
CA SER A 267 -2.84 -14.53 5.13
C SER A 267 -3.52 -15.73 5.80
N TYR A 268 -3.46 -15.77 7.12
CA TYR A 268 -4.22 -16.66 7.98
C TYR A 268 -5.68 -16.18 8.00
N LYS A 269 -6.63 -17.09 8.26
CA LYS A 269 -8.10 -16.90 8.22
C LYS A 269 -8.67 -15.84 9.20
N ASP A 270 -7.90 -14.86 9.63
CA ASP A 270 -8.41 -13.75 10.41
C ASP A 270 -8.97 -12.68 9.45
N LEU A 271 -10.31 -12.64 9.42
CA LEU A 271 -11.22 -11.71 8.71
C LEU A 271 -10.88 -10.21 8.85
N VAL A 272 -9.81 -9.86 9.55
CA VAL A 272 -9.40 -8.49 9.83
C VAL A 272 -8.75 -7.87 8.59
N HIS A 273 -8.06 -8.67 7.76
CA HIS A 273 -7.24 -8.14 6.68
C HIS A 273 -8.02 -7.76 5.41
N SER A 274 -7.89 -6.49 4.99
CA SER A 274 -8.49 -5.97 3.73
C SER A 274 -7.74 -6.40 2.46
N GLY A 275 -6.93 -7.46 2.54
CA GLY A 275 -6.06 -7.91 1.46
C GLY A 275 -5.39 -9.26 1.73
N VAL A 276 -4.83 -9.85 0.66
CA VAL A 276 -4.08 -11.12 0.75
C VAL A 276 -2.59 -10.84 0.70
N VAL A 277 -1.85 -11.36 1.67
CA VAL A 277 -0.39 -11.22 1.73
C VAL A 277 0.26 -12.54 1.31
N PHE A 278 1.21 -12.43 0.40
CA PHE A 278 2.10 -13.50 0.02
C PHE A 278 3.50 -13.24 0.57
N THR A 279 4.10 -14.23 1.22
CA THR A 279 5.51 -14.21 1.62
C THR A 279 6.37 -14.84 0.55
N VAL A 280 7.59 -14.31 0.38
CA VAL A 280 8.56 -14.82 -0.59
C VAL A 280 9.66 -15.55 0.18
N GLU A 281 9.88 -16.82 -0.15
CA GLU A 281 11.02 -17.59 0.36
C GLU A 281 12.32 -17.03 -0.18
N GLN A 282 13.28 -16.94 0.71
CA GLN A 282 14.61 -16.46 0.42
C GLN A 282 15.50 -17.64 0.02
N GLU A 283 16.17 -17.52 -1.13
CA GLU A 283 17.27 -18.41 -1.49
C GLU A 283 18.39 -18.20 -0.46
N HIS A 284 18.57 -19.16 0.46
CA HIS A 284 19.67 -19.14 1.40
C HIS A 284 20.98 -19.22 0.62
N TRP A 285 21.80 -18.18 0.73
CA TRP A 285 23.20 -18.26 0.31
C TRP A 285 23.97 -18.97 1.43
N ASP A 286 24.17 -20.28 1.29
CA ASP A 286 25.07 -21.07 2.14
C ASP A 286 26.53 -20.70 1.87
N ASP A 287 26.92 -19.46 2.18
CA ASP A 287 28.33 -19.07 2.23
C ASP A 287 28.65 -18.56 3.65
N PRO A 288 29.18 -19.43 4.54
CA PRO A 288 29.42 -19.11 5.95
C PRO A 288 30.57 -18.10 6.17
N VAL A 289 31.14 -17.51 5.11
CA VAL A 289 32.24 -16.52 5.19
C VAL A 289 31.74 -15.07 4.99
N HIS A 290 30.43 -14.82 5.04
CA HIS A 290 29.84 -13.48 4.91
C HIS A 290 29.19 -12.98 6.22
N GLU A 291 29.79 -13.30 7.36
CA GLU A 291 29.41 -12.65 8.61
C GLU A 291 29.84 -11.17 8.58
N SER A 292 28.84 -10.29 8.73
CA SER A 292 28.91 -8.87 9.10
C SER A 292 28.87 -7.76 8.03
N ALA A 293 28.93 -8.02 6.72
CA ALA A 293 28.97 -6.87 5.79
C ALA A 293 27.61 -6.19 5.57
N HIS A 294 26.64 -6.72 4.82
CA HIS A 294 25.47 -5.91 4.47
C HIS A 294 24.17 -6.71 4.24
N VAL A 295 23.16 -6.45 5.07
CA VAL A 295 21.79 -6.98 4.93
C VAL A 295 21.13 -6.34 3.69
N PRO A 296 20.52 -7.12 2.78
CA PRO A 296 19.79 -6.58 1.64
C PRO A 296 18.66 -5.66 2.11
N VAL A 297 18.39 -4.61 1.35
CA VAL A 297 17.24 -3.74 1.62
C VAL A 297 15.96 -4.53 1.34
N GLN A 298 15.18 -4.73 2.40
CA GLN A 298 13.90 -5.42 2.33
C GLN A 298 12.87 -4.52 1.63
N GLN A 299 12.29 -5.04 0.56
CA GLN A 299 11.25 -4.41 -0.23
C GLN A 299 9.93 -5.17 -0.05
N SER A 300 8.83 -4.44 -0.18
CA SER A 300 7.47 -4.94 -0.25
C SER A 300 6.80 -4.43 -1.51
N LEU A 301 5.98 -5.28 -2.11
CA LEU A 301 5.21 -4.94 -3.30
C LEU A 301 3.73 -4.91 -2.92
N GLN A 302 3.03 -3.85 -3.32
CA GLN A 302 1.58 -3.81 -3.30
C GLN A 302 1.03 -3.89 -4.72
N LEU A 303 0.05 -4.76 -4.91
CA LEU A 303 -0.69 -4.95 -6.14
C LEU A 303 -2.14 -4.57 -5.89
N PHE A 304 -2.59 -3.51 -6.55
CA PHE A 304 -3.94 -3.00 -6.45
C PHE A 304 -4.75 -3.44 -7.66
N LEU A 305 -5.94 -3.98 -7.42
CA LEU A 305 -6.93 -4.32 -8.43
C LEU A 305 -8.12 -3.39 -8.26
N PHE A 306 -8.23 -2.38 -9.12
CA PHE A 306 -9.38 -1.48 -9.13
C PHE A 306 -10.43 -2.02 -10.10
N LEU A 307 -11.54 -2.49 -9.55
CA LEU A 307 -12.69 -2.87 -10.35
C LEU A 307 -13.30 -1.61 -10.96
N GLN A 308 -13.85 -1.78 -12.15
CA GLN A 308 -14.54 -0.74 -12.89
C GLN A 308 -15.78 -1.40 -13.49
N HIS A 309 -16.93 -0.80 -13.24
CA HIS A 309 -18.21 -1.27 -13.72
C HIS A 309 -18.86 -0.13 -14.50
N ASP A 310 -19.32 -0.46 -15.70
CA ASP A 310 -19.97 0.46 -16.61
C ASP A 310 -21.25 -0.21 -17.11
N ASP A 311 -22.37 0.18 -16.53
CA ASP A 311 -23.69 -0.35 -16.86
C ASP A 311 -24.60 0.81 -17.30
N PRO A 312 -25.05 0.82 -18.57
CA PRO A 312 -25.89 1.90 -19.09
C PRO A 312 -27.29 1.95 -18.46
N PHE A 313 -27.67 0.93 -17.67
CA PHE A 313 -28.95 0.85 -16.99
C PHE A 313 -28.92 1.37 -15.55
N ILE A 314 -27.73 1.71 -15.01
CA ILE A 314 -27.64 2.38 -13.70
C ILE A 314 -28.15 3.81 -13.86
N SER A 315 -29.30 4.09 -13.25
CA SER A 315 -29.97 5.40 -13.35
C SER A 315 -30.11 6.08 -11.99
N GLU A 316 -30.24 5.30 -10.93
CA GLU A 316 -30.40 5.77 -9.55
C GLU A 316 -29.23 5.32 -8.65
N VAL A 317 -29.09 5.97 -7.50
CA VAL A 317 -28.06 5.63 -6.50
C VAL A 317 -28.30 4.23 -5.91
N THR A 318 -29.57 3.85 -5.79
CA THR A 318 -30.01 2.51 -5.38
C THR A 318 -29.51 1.43 -6.34
N ASP A 319 -29.60 1.65 -7.65
CA ASP A 319 -29.06 0.74 -8.68
C ASP A 319 -27.55 0.58 -8.53
N PHE A 320 -26.85 1.69 -8.30
CA PHE A 320 -25.40 1.69 -8.10
C PHE A 320 -24.98 0.92 -6.85
N ILE A 321 -25.67 1.13 -5.72
CA ILE A 321 -25.41 0.39 -4.47
C ILE A 321 -25.70 -1.10 -4.67
N ALA A 322 -26.79 -1.45 -5.34
CA ALA A 322 -27.14 -2.84 -5.63
C ALA A 322 -26.07 -3.51 -6.53
N ALA A 323 -25.57 -2.81 -7.54
CA ALA A 323 -24.49 -3.29 -8.41
C ALA A 323 -23.18 -3.51 -7.62
N GLU A 324 -22.78 -2.55 -6.78
CA GLU A 324 -21.61 -2.68 -5.88
C GLU A 324 -21.74 -3.91 -4.96
N MET A 325 -22.90 -4.11 -4.33
CA MET A 325 -23.17 -5.27 -3.49
C MET A 325 -23.12 -6.59 -4.26
N LEU A 326 -23.66 -6.63 -5.49
CA LEU A 326 -23.58 -7.82 -6.34
C LEU A 326 -22.15 -8.13 -6.77
N ILE A 327 -21.36 -7.10 -7.13
CA ILE A 327 -19.94 -7.26 -7.47
C ILE A 327 -19.18 -7.83 -6.28
N GLU A 328 -19.38 -7.29 -5.08
CA GLU A 328 -18.73 -7.80 -3.86
C GLU A 328 -19.15 -9.25 -3.57
N HIS A 329 -20.45 -9.54 -3.64
CA HIS A 329 -20.99 -10.87 -3.39
C HIS A 329 -20.44 -11.93 -4.36
N HIS A 330 -20.35 -11.61 -5.65
CA HIS A 330 -19.90 -12.53 -6.70
C HIS A 330 -18.40 -12.40 -7.02
N LEU A 331 -17.63 -11.62 -6.26
CA LEU A 331 -16.26 -11.28 -6.62
C LEU A 331 -15.36 -12.53 -6.77
N GLU A 332 -15.52 -13.49 -5.87
CA GLU A 332 -14.80 -14.77 -5.90
C GLU A 332 -15.09 -15.56 -7.19
N ASP A 333 -16.36 -15.64 -7.58
CA ASP A 333 -16.80 -16.33 -8.79
C ASP A 333 -16.37 -15.60 -10.05
N ILE A 334 -16.42 -14.27 -10.05
CA ILE A 334 -15.92 -13.42 -11.14
C ILE A 334 -14.43 -13.66 -11.36
N LEU A 335 -13.61 -13.60 -10.31
CA LEU A 335 -12.17 -13.83 -10.46
C LEU A 335 -11.87 -15.28 -10.88
N SER A 336 -12.61 -16.25 -10.33
CA SER A 336 -12.45 -17.66 -10.68
C SER A 336 -12.85 -17.96 -12.13
N ASN A 337 -13.92 -17.34 -12.64
CA ASN A 337 -14.33 -17.43 -14.04
C ASN A 337 -13.27 -16.89 -15.00
N ASN A 338 -12.53 -15.86 -14.56
CA ASN A 338 -11.49 -15.19 -15.35
C ASN A 338 -10.06 -15.62 -14.97
N ARG A 339 -9.91 -16.80 -14.33
CA ARG A 339 -8.66 -17.22 -13.67
C ARG A 339 -7.43 -17.13 -14.55
N GLN A 340 -7.46 -17.73 -15.73
CA GLN A 340 -6.28 -17.74 -16.62
C GLN A 340 -5.86 -16.32 -17.04
N ALA A 341 -6.83 -15.48 -17.39
CA ALA A 341 -6.57 -14.11 -17.82
C ALA A 341 -6.03 -13.24 -16.67
N ILE A 342 -6.61 -13.37 -15.47
CA ILE A 342 -6.13 -12.66 -14.28
C ILE A 342 -4.75 -13.14 -13.89
N THR A 343 -4.48 -14.45 -13.84
CA THR A 343 -3.16 -14.98 -13.52
C THR A 343 -2.10 -14.46 -14.50
N ALA A 344 -2.39 -14.49 -15.81
CA ALA A 344 -1.46 -13.98 -16.83
C ALA A 344 -1.22 -12.46 -16.71
N ALA A 345 -2.27 -11.69 -16.41
CA ALA A 345 -2.15 -10.26 -16.19
C ALA A 345 -1.32 -9.96 -14.92
N VAL A 346 -1.60 -10.64 -13.81
CA VAL A 346 -0.83 -10.50 -12.56
C VAL A 346 0.63 -10.88 -12.77
N GLN A 347 0.92 -12.00 -13.46
CA GLN A 347 2.28 -12.40 -13.82
C GLN A 347 2.98 -11.27 -14.59
N THR A 348 2.31 -10.69 -15.58
CA THR A 348 2.85 -9.59 -16.39
C THR A 348 3.16 -8.35 -15.55
N GLU A 349 2.24 -7.95 -14.67
CA GLU A 349 2.43 -6.78 -13.80
C GLU A 349 3.56 -6.99 -12.78
N LEU A 350 3.67 -8.18 -12.21
CA LEU A 350 4.76 -8.54 -11.31
C LEU A 350 6.10 -8.57 -12.06
N CYS A 351 6.17 -9.17 -13.26
CA CYS A 351 7.37 -9.14 -14.11
C CYS A 351 7.82 -7.70 -14.41
N ASN A 352 6.89 -6.83 -14.77
CA ASN A 352 7.17 -5.43 -15.08
C ASN A 352 7.69 -4.66 -13.86
N CYS A 353 7.04 -4.85 -12.70
CA CYS A 353 7.43 -4.21 -11.45
C CYS A 353 8.83 -4.68 -10.97
N LEU A 354 9.09 -5.98 -11.03
CA LEU A 354 10.34 -6.60 -10.54
C LEU A 354 11.50 -6.51 -11.54
N LYS A 355 11.26 -6.06 -12.77
CA LYS A 355 12.28 -5.91 -13.82
C LYS A 355 13.50 -5.11 -13.35
N ALA A 356 13.29 -4.03 -12.59
CA ALA A 356 14.39 -3.22 -12.07
C ALA A 356 15.18 -3.97 -10.99
N GLN A 357 14.51 -4.72 -10.11
CA GLN A 357 15.16 -5.56 -9.10
C GLN A 357 15.98 -6.69 -9.73
N ASN A 358 15.40 -7.42 -10.69
CA ASN A 358 16.09 -8.53 -11.37
C ASN A 358 17.33 -8.06 -12.13
N ARG A 359 17.26 -6.87 -12.76
CA ARG A 359 18.44 -6.23 -13.36
C ARG A 359 19.53 -5.91 -12.34
N ARG A 360 19.16 -5.51 -11.12
CA ARG A 360 20.12 -5.24 -10.03
C ARG A 360 20.75 -6.54 -9.51
N LYS A 361 19.95 -7.61 -9.31
CA LYS A 361 20.46 -8.95 -8.93
C LYS A 361 21.50 -9.45 -9.95
N LYS A 362 21.19 -9.41 -11.25
CA LYS A 362 22.12 -9.78 -12.33
C LYS A 362 23.39 -8.94 -12.38
N ARG A 363 23.28 -7.62 -12.13
CA ARG A 363 24.46 -6.73 -12.05
C ARG A 363 25.33 -7.04 -10.84
N GLN A 364 24.74 -7.40 -9.71
CA GLN A 364 25.47 -7.82 -8.52
C GLN A 364 26.21 -9.12 -8.75
N GLU A 365 25.59 -10.10 -9.39
CA GLU A 365 26.27 -11.34 -9.78
C GLU A 365 27.49 -11.05 -10.67
N THR A 366 27.29 -10.21 -11.70
CA THR A 366 28.39 -9.78 -12.58
C THR A 366 29.51 -9.07 -11.80
N LEU A 367 29.13 -8.21 -10.85
CA LEU A 367 30.08 -7.48 -10.02
C LEU A 367 30.81 -8.39 -9.03
N LYS A 368 30.13 -9.39 -8.44
CA LYS A 368 30.72 -10.44 -7.60
C LYS A 368 31.78 -11.22 -8.38
N SER A 369 31.44 -11.67 -9.60
CA SER A 369 32.39 -12.40 -10.46
C SER A 369 33.59 -11.54 -10.86
N ALA A 370 33.37 -10.29 -11.24
CA ALA A 370 34.46 -9.36 -11.58
C ALA A 370 35.35 -9.05 -10.36
N ALA A 371 34.74 -8.85 -9.18
CA ALA A 371 35.46 -8.61 -7.93
C ALA A 371 36.37 -9.79 -7.59
N ALA A 372 35.90 -11.03 -7.74
CA ALA A 372 36.72 -12.22 -7.49
C ALA A 372 37.99 -12.24 -8.36
N VAL A 373 37.86 -11.92 -9.65
CA VAL A 373 38.99 -11.84 -10.60
C VAL A 373 39.95 -10.70 -10.23
N ILE A 374 39.42 -9.51 -9.93
CA ILE A 374 40.22 -8.34 -9.53
C ILE A 374 41.01 -8.65 -8.26
N LEU A 375 40.36 -9.23 -7.25
CA LEU A 375 40.97 -9.60 -5.98
C LEU A 375 42.06 -10.64 -6.18
N SER A 376 41.76 -11.74 -6.88
CA SER A 376 42.73 -12.80 -7.17
C SER A 376 43.96 -12.26 -7.92
N SER A 377 43.74 -11.44 -8.95
CA SER A 377 44.84 -10.85 -9.74
C SER A 377 45.69 -9.91 -8.90
N THR A 378 45.07 -9.02 -8.13
CA THR A 378 45.78 -8.05 -7.28
C THR A 378 46.60 -8.75 -6.20
N ILE A 379 46.01 -9.72 -5.51
CA ILE A 379 46.69 -10.50 -4.47
C ILE A 379 47.85 -11.29 -5.09
N SER A 380 47.67 -11.89 -6.27
CA SER A 380 48.73 -12.63 -6.96
C SER A 380 49.89 -11.71 -7.34
N ILE A 381 49.63 -10.51 -7.90
CA ILE A 381 50.67 -9.55 -8.27
C ILE A 381 51.49 -9.13 -7.03
N VAL A 382 50.81 -8.81 -5.93
CA VAL A 382 51.48 -8.37 -4.69
C VAL A 382 52.24 -9.51 -4.03
N SER A 383 51.64 -10.71 -3.97
CA SER A 383 52.25 -11.89 -3.33
C SER A 383 53.45 -12.42 -4.13
N SER A 384 53.38 -12.40 -5.46
CA SER A 384 54.43 -12.92 -6.35
C SER A 384 55.53 -11.90 -6.67
N SER A 385 55.41 -10.64 -6.22
CA SER A 385 56.43 -9.62 -6.44
C SER A 385 57.72 -9.93 -5.67
N SER A 386 58.85 -9.93 -6.37
CA SER A 386 60.20 -10.00 -5.77
C SER A 386 60.69 -8.63 -5.27
N ASN A 387 60.00 -7.54 -5.60
CA ASN A 387 60.34 -6.20 -5.13
C ASN A 387 59.66 -5.93 -3.78
N THR A 388 60.45 -5.90 -2.71
CA THR A 388 60.00 -5.68 -1.34
C THR A 388 59.39 -4.30 -1.13
N ASP A 389 59.93 -3.26 -1.76
CA ASP A 389 59.45 -1.89 -1.64
C ASP A 389 58.07 -1.74 -2.26
N PHE A 390 57.85 -2.35 -3.42
CA PHE A 390 56.52 -2.42 -4.06
C PHE A 390 55.51 -3.11 -3.14
N ARG A 391 55.84 -4.30 -2.62
CA ARG A 391 54.93 -5.06 -1.75
C ARG A 391 54.58 -4.26 -0.49
N ASN A 392 55.58 -3.69 0.18
CA ASN A 392 55.39 -2.87 1.37
C ASN A 392 54.55 -1.62 1.05
N THR A 393 54.77 -0.98 -0.10
CA THR A 393 53.96 0.17 -0.55
C THR A 393 52.50 -0.21 -0.73
N CYS A 394 52.21 -1.35 -1.36
CA CYS A 394 50.83 -1.84 -1.53
C CYS A 394 50.14 -2.12 -0.20
N LEU A 395 50.81 -2.83 0.71
CA LEU A 395 50.28 -3.15 2.04
C LEU A 395 50.03 -1.87 2.87
N ASN A 396 51.00 -0.95 2.87
CA ASN A 396 50.89 0.33 3.59
C ASN A 396 49.76 1.20 3.02
N SER A 397 49.58 1.23 1.69
CA SER A 397 48.52 1.99 1.04
C SER A 397 47.13 1.51 1.46
N MET A 398 46.96 0.21 1.70
CA MET A 398 45.71 -0.39 2.18
C MET A 398 45.63 -0.50 3.70
N LYS A 399 46.68 -0.07 4.43
CA LYS A 399 46.82 -0.13 5.89
C LYS A 399 46.66 -1.54 6.47
N VAL A 400 47.31 -2.51 5.84
CA VAL A 400 47.25 -3.93 6.21
C VAL A 400 48.65 -4.48 6.48
N CYS A 401 48.75 -5.50 7.34
CA CYS A 401 50.02 -6.10 7.75
C CYS A 401 50.50 -7.17 6.76
N ASP A 402 49.57 -7.85 6.10
CA ASP A 402 49.86 -8.97 5.21
C ASP A 402 48.91 -9.06 4.00
N THR A 403 49.16 -10.03 3.13
CA THR A 403 48.39 -10.24 1.90
C THR A 403 47.01 -10.88 2.14
N HIS A 404 46.79 -11.50 3.31
CA HIS A 404 45.48 -12.01 3.70
C HIS A 404 44.55 -10.87 4.12
N GLU A 405 45.03 -9.96 4.97
CA GLU A 405 44.34 -8.72 5.33
C GLU A 405 44.12 -7.82 4.10
N LEU A 406 45.10 -7.78 3.17
CA LEU A 406 44.96 -7.09 1.90
C LEU A 406 43.72 -7.57 1.12
N SER A 407 43.47 -8.88 1.11
CA SER A 407 42.32 -9.47 0.42
C SER A 407 40.98 -8.96 0.99
N ALA A 408 40.87 -8.92 2.32
CA ALA A 408 39.67 -8.46 3.01
C ALA A 408 39.48 -6.94 2.80
N SER A 409 40.54 -6.15 2.96
CA SER A 409 40.53 -4.70 2.80
C SER A 409 40.20 -4.28 1.36
N LEU A 410 40.78 -4.94 0.34
CA LEU A 410 40.43 -4.71 -1.06
C LEU A 410 38.99 -5.09 -1.37
N ARG A 411 38.52 -6.22 -0.83
CA ARG A 411 37.13 -6.66 -1.00
C ARG A 411 36.17 -5.63 -0.44
N GLU A 412 36.40 -5.18 0.79
CA GLU A 412 35.57 -4.16 1.43
C GLU A 412 35.60 -2.84 0.66
N SER A 413 36.77 -2.37 0.24
CA SER A 413 36.94 -1.12 -0.51
C SER A 413 36.21 -1.15 -1.86
N LEU A 414 36.33 -2.25 -2.60
CA LEU A 414 35.66 -2.45 -3.88
C LEU A 414 34.14 -2.49 -3.72
N TRP A 415 33.64 -3.21 -2.71
CA TRP A 415 32.21 -3.24 -2.39
C TRP A 415 31.67 -1.89 -1.96
N ARG A 416 32.38 -1.18 -1.07
CA ARG A 416 31.97 0.15 -0.60
C ARG A 416 31.90 1.15 -1.76
N THR A 417 32.86 1.10 -2.67
CA THR A 417 32.88 2.01 -3.83
C THR A 417 31.77 1.70 -4.83
N THR A 418 31.44 0.42 -5.01
CA THR A 418 30.52 -0.02 -6.06
C THR A 418 29.05 -0.07 -5.60
N ALA A 419 28.77 -0.50 -4.37
CA ALA A 419 27.41 -0.68 -3.85
C ALA A 419 26.64 0.65 -3.78
N TRP A 420 27.33 1.74 -3.43
CA TRP A 420 26.74 3.06 -3.22
C TRP A 420 26.78 3.98 -4.43
N LYS A 421 27.02 3.41 -5.63
CA LYS A 421 26.92 4.18 -6.87
C LYS A 421 25.54 4.82 -6.94
N PHE A 422 25.50 6.14 -6.93
CA PHE A 422 24.27 6.93 -7.02
C PHE A 422 24.03 7.37 -8.45
N LEU A 423 22.79 7.21 -8.91
CA LEU A 423 22.31 7.77 -10.16
C LEU A 423 21.04 8.60 -9.86
N PRO A 424 21.03 9.92 -10.13
CA PRO A 424 19.85 10.73 -9.89
C PRO A 424 18.67 10.23 -10.74
N LYS A 425 17.46 10.41 -10.18
CA LYS A 425 16.19 10.05 -10.82
C LYS A 425 15.19 11.17 -10.56
N ASP A 426 14.68 11.78 -11.62
CA ASP A 426 13.82 12.98 -11.55
C ASP A 426 12.48 12.74 -10.87
N ARG A 427 12.06 11.47 -10.75
CA ARG A 427 10.78 11.09 -10.14
C ARG A 427 10.89 10.75 -8.65
N CYS A 428 12.10 10.63 -8.09
CA CYS A 428 12.28 10.21 -6.70
C CYS A 428 12.01 11.34 -5.70
N TYR A 429 11.40 11.01 -4.56
CA TYR A 429 11.12 11.95 -3.48
C TYR A 429 12.37 12.18 -2.62
N SER A 430 12.97 13.37 -2.70
CA SER A 430 14.01 13.79 -1.77
C SER A 430 13.43 14.03 -0.36
N ALA A 431 14.31 13.98 0.65
CA ALA A 431 13.99 14.26 2.04
C ALA A 431 13.19 15.57 2.16
#